data_AF-A0A7W0YES2-F1
#
_entry.id   AF-A0A7W0YES2-F1
#
_cell.length_a   1.000
_cell.length_b   1.000
_cell.length_c   1.000
_cell.angle_alpha   90.00
_cell.angle_beta   90.00
_cell.angle_gamma   90.00
#
_symmetry.space_group_name_H-M   'P 1'
#
loop_
_entity.id
_entity.type
_entity.pdbx_description
1 polymer ?
#
loop_
_entity_poly.entity_id
_entity_poly.type
_entity_poly.pdbx_seq_one_letter_code
_entity_poly.pdbx_strand_id
1 'polypeptide(L)'
;MDKLDHLGWVVTNSYEIGGERVGIRSTSEAFAGWLDEVLAEYRTTETAPIFYSVVVGDDATGPGRHFNILYRYSIKLIRTFDLSMLVRTLLSELEYPLYPTRDDAIYSECAVVSRNGASALVPSILIPFFTELGREVDRAGLILPPETAVTIDTVSGMVLPVDPVIRVPDGMLDRLSTISSSDGRRAHRQQAVSNGKDGSGRTPLAVDFLCSIGDAEEPFEPASPATGLYRLSSHTLNFPALGGDALRGAARLVERAECRTLQAAGPLDMLRALVAVLDRSPA
;
A
#
# COMPACT_ATOMS: atom_id res chain seq x y z
N MET A 1 13.08 1.11 18.03
CA MET A 1 12.83 2.40 17.32
C MET A 1 14.11 3.21 17.13
N ASP A 2 15.13 2.90 17.93
CA ASP A 2 16.42 3.57 18.07
C ASP A 2 17.13 3.84 16.74
N LYS A 3 16.94 2.94 15.76
CA LYS A 3 17.50 3.09 14.41
C LYS A 3 17.08 4.39 13.72
N LEU A 4 15.94 4.98 14.08
CA LEU A 4 15.40 6.16 13.42
C LEU A 4 15.57 7.45 14.25
N ASP A 5 16.04 7.39 15.49
CA ASP A 5 16.05 8.54 16.41
C ASP A 5 17.05 9.63 15.99
N HIS A 6 18.00 9.29 15.13
CA HIS A 6 18.97 10.23 14.56
C HIS A 6 18.39 11.16 13.46
N LEU A 7 17.13 10.99 13.06
CA LEU A 7 16.52 11.70 11.93
C LEU A 7 15.94 13.09 12.26
N GLY A 8 16.16 13.61 13.48
CA GLY A 8 15.82 14.99 13.84
C GLY A 8 14.31 15.25 13.92
N TRP A 9 13.59 14.40 14.65
CA TRP A 9 12.13 14.54 14.86
C TRP A 9 11.80 15.86 15.57
N VAL A 10 10.89 16.64 15.00
CA VAL A 10 10.50 17.96 15.54
C VAL A 10 9.12 17.93 16.20
N VAL A 11 8.29 16.96 15.83
CA VAL A 11 6.89 16.88 16.29
C VAL A 11 6.45 15.43 16.41
N THR A 12 5.59 15.16 17.40
CA THR A 12 4.99 13.86 17.66
C THR A 12 3.54 14.06 18.06
N ASN A 13 2.66 13.32 17.39
CA ASN A 13 1.23 13.50 17.38
C ASN A 13 0.56 12.14 17.65
N SER A 14 -0.46 12.12 18.51
CA SER A 14 -1.21 10.90 18.84
C SER A 14 -2.62 10.95 18.26
N TYR A 15 -3.09 9.82 17.73
CA TYR A 15 -4.44 9.64 17.23
C TYR A 15 -5.04 8.34 17.75
N GLU A 16 -6.37 8.26 17.80
CA GLU A 16 -7.12 7.05 18.09
C GLU A 16 -8.04 6.72 16.91
N ILE A 17 -7.81 5.59 16.26
CA ILE A 17 -8.52 5.17 15.04
C ILE A 17 -8.90 3.71 15.20
N GLY A 18 -10.20 3.41 15.09
CA GLY A 18 -10.69 2.03 15.26
C GLY A 18 -10.45 1.46 16.66
N GLY A 19 -10.31 2.32 17.68
CA GLY A 19 -9.94 1.91 19.04
C GLY A 19 -8.45 1.63 19.23
N GLU A 20 -7.62 1.81 18.21
CA GLU A 20 -6.17 1.72 18.30
C GLU A 20 -5.53 3.10 18.45
N ARG A 21 -4.62 3.23 19.42
CA ARG A 21 -3.83 4.45 19.61
C ARG A 21 -2.54 4.40 18.81
N VAL A 22 -2.36 5.41 17.96
CA VAL A 22 -1.26 5.49 16.99
C VAL A 22 -0.51 6.80 17.18
N GLY A 23 0.78 6.70 17.48
CA GLY A 23 1.71 7.83 17.48
C GLY A 23 2.39 8.00 16.11
N ILE A 24 2.40 9.22 15.61
CA ILE A 24 3.05 9.62 14.36
C ILE A 24 4.04 10.74 14.67
N ARG A 25 5.31 10.54 14.32
CA ARG A 25 6.34 11.58 14.42
C ARG A 25 6.77 12.07 13.06
N SER A 26 7.15 13.34 12.96
CA SER A 26 7.58 13.95 11.70
C SER A 26 8.82 14.83 11.85
N THR A 27 9.57 14.98 10.76
CA THR A 27 10.64 15.97 10.61
C THR A 27 10.13 17.35 10.16
N SER A 28 8.83 17.51 9.91
CA SER A 28 8.22 18.78 9.47
C SER A 28 7.02 19.16 10.33
N GLU A 29 7.12 20.31 10.99
CA GLU A 29 6.01 20.91 11.75
C GLU A 29 4.83 21.25 10.84
N ALA A 30 5.10 21.76 9.63
CA ALA A 30 4.06 22.11 8.66
C ALA A 30 3.24 20.88 8.23
N PHE A 31 3.92 19.74 8.01
CA PHE A 31 3.24 18.47 7.72
C PHE A 31 2.42 17.97 8.91
N ALA A 32 2.94 18.07 10.12
CA ALA A 32 2.21 17.64 11.30
C ALA A 32 0.98 18.52 11.58
N GLY A 33 1.08 19.84 11.37
CA GLY A 33 -0.07 20.74 11.43
C GLY A 33 -1.13 20.39 10.38
N TRP A 34 -0.70 20.12 9.15
CA TRP A 34 -1.60 19.62 8.10
C TRP A 34 -2.28 18.30 8.51
N LEU A 35 -1.53 17.37 9.12
CA LEU A 35 -2.06 16.08 9.54
C LEU A 35 -3.05 16.21 10.70
N ASP A 36 -2.79 17.10 11.66
CA ASP A 36 -3.71 17.42 12.75
C ASP A 36 -5.02 18.03 12.24
N GLU A 37 -4.96 18.86 11.19
CA GLU A 37 -6.16 19.39 10.54
C GLU A 37 -6.97 18.27 9.87
N VAL A 38 -6.32 17.37 9.12
CA VAL A 38 -7.00 16.26 8.43
C VAL A 38 -7.57 15.22 9.40
N LEU A 39 -6.83 14.92 10.47
CA LEU A 39 -7.18 13.89 11.45
C LEU A 39 -7.74 14.48 12.75
N ALA A 40 -8.31 15.70 12.69
CA ALA A 40 -8.79 16.41 13.86
C ALA A 40 -9.78 15.58 14.70
N GLU A 41 -10.67 14.83 14.03
CA GLU A 41 -11.65 13.94 14.69
C GLU A 41 -11.00 12.78 15.45
N TYR A 42 -9.84 12.32 14.99
CA TYR A 42 -9.11 11.19 15.58
C TYR A 42 -8.08 11.64 16.61
N ARG A 43 -7.93 12.94 16.87
CA ARG A 43 -6.91 13.45 17.76
C ARG A 43 -7.16 13.01 19.21
N THR A 44 -6.12 12.53 19.88
CA THR A 44 -6.19 12.22 21.33
C THR A 44 -5.12 12.96 22.11
N THR A 45 -5.43 13.29 23.37
CA THR A 45 -4.46 13.86 24.32
C THR A 45 -3.59 12.81 24.99
N GLU A 46 -3.95 11.52 24.88
CA GLU A 46 -3.17 10.44 25.44
C GLU A 46 -1.93 10.15 24.58
N THR A 47 -0.79 9.93 25.22
CA THR A 47 0.43 9.53 24.52
C THR A 47 0.27 8.13 23.94
N ALA A 48 0.43 8.00 22.62
CA ALA A 48 0.41 6.73 21.92
C ALA A 48 1.84 6.23 21.61
N PRO A 49 2.06 4.90 21.49
CA PRO A 49 3.32 4.38 20.96
C PRO A 49 3.57 4.89 19.54
N ILE A 50 4.83 5.11 19.17
CA ILE A 50 5.17 5.57 17.82
C ILE A 50 5.12 4.40 16.83
N PHE A 51 4.10 4.38 15.99
CA PHE A 51 3.97 3.39 14.92
C PHE A 51 4.51 3.93 13.61
N TYR A 52 4.27 5.21 13.32
CA TYR A 52 4.67 5.81 12.04
C TYR A 52 5.68 6.93 12.23
N SER A 53 6.65 6.98 11.33
CA SER A 53 7.64 8.06 11.27
C SER A 53 7.69 8.61 9.85
N VAL A 54 7.44 9.91 9.71
CA VAL A 54 7.37 10.60 8.41
C VAL A 54 8.54 11.56 8.27
N VAL A 55 9.42 11.27 7.32
CA VAL A 55 10.44 12.22 6.86
C VAL A 55 9.85 12.99 5.69
N VAL A 56 9.76 14.31 5.82
CA VAL A 56 9.40 15.20 4.71
C VAL A 56 10.70 15.75 4.14
N GLY A 57 10.84 15.68 2.81
CA GLY A 57 12.01 16.18 2.12
C GLY A 57 12.07 17.70 2.17
N ASP A 58 13.23 18.24 2.57
CA ASP A 58 13.51 19.68 2.56
C ASP A 58 13.92 20.14 1.15
N ASP A 59 13.54 21.37 0.79
CA ASP A 59 13.97 22.02 -0.45
C ASP A 59 15.43 22.46 -0.45
N ALA A 60 16.20 22.11 0.59
CA ALA A 60 17.61 22.44 0.69
C ALA A 60 18.37 21.84 -0.51
N THR A 61 19.12 22.69 -1.21
CA THR A 61 19.85 22.43 -2.48
C THR A 61 20.99 21.40 -2.38
N GLY A 62 21.02 20.58 -1.34
CA GLY A 62 22.03 19.56 -1.11
C GLY A 62 21.70 18.25 -1.84
N PRO A 63 22.71 17.52 -2.33
CA PRO A 63 22.51 16.20 -2.93
C PRO A 63 21.96 15.22 -1.88
N GLY A 64 20.66 14.94 -1.92
CA GLY A 64 20.02 13.88 -1.14
C GLY A 64 18.75 14.24 -0.35
N ARG A 65 18.36 15.53 -0.26
CA ARG A 65 17.27 16.00 0.64
C ARG A 65 15.85 16.04 0.08
N HIS A 66 15.60 15.45 -1.08
CA HIS A 66 14.32 15.61 -1.78
C HIS A 66 13.28 14.49 -1.57
N PHE A 67 13.60 13.47 -0.77
CA PHE A 67 12.69 12.33 -0.61
C PHE A 67 11.81 12.46 0.62
N ASN A 68 10.53 12.23 0.42
CA ASN A 68 9.57 11.94 1.45
C ASN A 68 9.63 10.44 1.76
N ILE A 69 9.67 10.07 3.03
CA ILE A 69 9.79 8.67 3.47
C ILE A 69 8.81 8.39 4.60
N LEU A 70 8.00 7.36 4.42
CA LEU A 70 7.14 6.83 5.48
C LEU A 70 7.74 5.53 6.01
N TYR A 71 7.90 5.47 7.33
CA TYR A 71 8.25 4.26 8.05
C TYR A 71 7.08 3.78 8.90
N ARG A 72 6.92 2.45 8.98
CA ARG A 72 6.18 1.76 10.03
C ARG A 72 7.19 1.07 10.94
N TYR A 73 7.25 1.48 12.19
CA TYR A 73 8.36 1.18 13.10
C TYR A 73 9.71 1.54 12.48
N SER A 74 10.49 0.54 12.04
CA SER A 74 11.75 0.72 11.32
C SER A 74 11.70 0.26 9.86
N ILE A 75 10.56 -0.25 9.39
CA ILE A 75 10.38 -0.71 8.02
C ILE A 75 9.98 0.49 7.17
N LYS A 76 10.66 0.67 6.05
CA LYS A 76 10.38 1.74 5.09
C LYS A 76 9.23 1.29 4.18
N LEU A 77 8.06 1.91 4.33
CA LEU A 77 6.90 1.55 3.52
C LEU A 77 6.99 2.18 2.13
N ILE A 78 7.29 3.47 2.07
CA ILE A 78 7.43 4.20 0.81
C ILE A 78 8.54 5.24 0.89
N ARG A 79 9.26 5.42 -0.22
CA ARG A 79 10.20 6.51 -0.46
C ARG A 79 9.85 7.16 -1.81
N THR A 80 9.43 8.40 -1.79
CA THR A 80 8.90 9.08 -2.98
C THR A 80 9.28 10.56 -3.00
N PHE A 81 9.27 11.16 -4.18
CA PHE A 81 9.33 12.62 -4.34
C PHE A 81 7.95 13.26 -4.28
N ASP A 82 6.87 12.48 -4.19
CA ASP A 82 5.50 12.97 -4.15
C ASP A 82 4.94 12.86 -2.73
N LEU A 83 4.81 13.99 -2.04
CA LEU A 83 4.27 14.03 -0.68
C LEU A 83 2.81 13.56 -0.63
N SER A 84 2.02 13.78 -1.68
CA SER A 84 0.62 13.35 -1.75
C SER A 84 0.52 11.82 -1.77
N MET A 85 1.43 11.17 -2.47
CA MET A 85 1.53 9.72 -2.50
C MET A 85 1.90 9.14 -1.13
N LEU A 86 2.88 9.75 -0.44
CA LEU A 86 3.20 9.37 0.94
C LEU A 86 1.98 9.48 1.85
N VAL A 87 1.25 10.58 1.75
CA VAL A 87 0.03 10.81 2.54
C VAL A 87 -1.03 9.76 2.24
N ARG A 88 -1.26 9.40 0.97
CA ARG A 88 -2.22 8.34 0.61
C ARG A 88 -1.83 7.00 1.23
N THR A 89 -0.54 6.63 1.18
CA THR A 89 -0.04 5.43 1.85
C THR A 89 -0.25 5.51 3.37
N LEU A 90 0.07 6.66 3.99
CA LEU A 90 -0.15 6.85 5.43
C LEU A 90 -1.62 6.69 5.81
N LEU A 91 -2.54 7.33 5.07
CA LEU A 91 -3.98 7.22 5.35
C LEU A 91 -4.49 5.79 5.17
N SER A 92 -4.04 5.09 4.12
CA SER A 92 -4.35 3.66 3.92
C SER A 92 -3.89 2.79 5.11
N GLU A 93 -2.72 3.09 5.66
CA GLU A 93 -2.18 2.39 6.84
C GLU A 93 -2.96 2.72 8.12
N LEU A 94 -3.44 3.96 8.26
CA LEU A 94 -4.25 4.38 9.41
C LEU A 94 -5.67 3.79 9.37
N GLU A 95 -6.18 3.43 8.19
CA GLU A 95 -7.47 2.75 8.05
C GLU A 95 -7.41 1.25 8.33
N TYR A 96 -6.21 0.66 8.40
CA TYR A 96 -6.03 -0.78 8.62
C TYR A 96 -6.85 -1.35 9.80
N PRO A 97 -6.91 -0.70 10.98
CA PRO A 97 -7.70 -1.18 12.12
C PRO A 97 -9.22 -1.14 11.90
N LEU A 98 -9.69 -0.40 10.89
CA LEU A 98 -11.11 -0.24 10.57
C LEU A 98 -11.64 -1.37 9.68
N TYR A 99 -10.76 -2.05 8.93
CA TYR A 99 -11.17 -3.08 7.97
C TYR A 99 -11.86 -4.30 8.59
N PRO A 100 -11.44 -4.85 9.75
CA PRO A 100 -12.03 -6.08 10.29
C PRO A 100 -13.54 -6.04 10.56
N THR A 101 -14.12 -4.86 10.77
CA THR A 101 -15.55 -4.67 11.05
C THR A 101 -16.38 -4.35 9.80
N ARG A 102 -15.74 -4.23 8.62
CA ARG A 102 -16.43 -3.94 7.35
C ARG A 102 -17.02 -5.20 6.73
N ASP A 103 -18.15 -5.04 6.06
CA ASP A 103 -18.90 -6.12 5.39
C ASP A 103 -19.28 -5.79 3.93
N ASP A 104 -18.80 -4.67 3.40
CA ASP A 104 -19.15 -4.19 2.06
C ASP A 104 -18.27 -4.79 0.94
N ALA A 105 -17.07 -5.25 1.29
CA ALA A 105 -16.16 -5.95 0.39
C ALA A 105 -15.20 -6.84 1.19
N ILE A 106 -14.48 -7.74 0.53
CA ILE A 106 -13.39 -8.49 1.15
C ILE A 106 -12.18 -7.57 1.22
N TYR A 107 -11.70 -7.27 2.43
CA TYR A 107 -10.48 -6.51 2.63
C TYR A 107 -9.31 -7.47 2.78
N SER A 108 -8.28 -7.33 1.94
CA SER A 108 -7.13 -8.24 1.97
C SER A 108 -5.82 -7.47 2.06
N GLU A 109 -4.89 -7.98 2.88
CA GLU A 109 -3.52 -7.51 3.03
C GLU A 109 -2.65 -7.91 1.82
N CYS A 110 -3.09 -7.47 0.66
CA CYS A 110 -2.44 -7.68 -0.62
C CYS A 110 -2.36 -6.35 -1.37
N ALA A 111 -1.52 -6.34 -2.39
CA ALA A 111 -1.27 -5.21 -3.26
C ALA A 111 -1.38 -5.65 -4.72
N VAL A 112 -1.95 -4.80 -5.57
CA VAL A 112 -1.94 -5.04 -7.02
C VAL A 112 -0.69 -4.40 -7.61
N VAL A 113 0.20 -5.22 -8.14
CA VAL A 113 1.29 -4.76 -9.00
C VAL A 113 0.90 -4.93 -10.46
N SER A 114 1.42 -4.08 -11.34
CA SER A 114 1.16 -4.22 -12.77
C SER A 114 2.38 -3.92 -13.63
N ARG A 115 2.41 -4.53 -14.81
CA ARG A 115 3.44 -4.33 -15.83
C ARG A 115 2.91 -4.76 -17.19
N ASN A 116 3.15 -3.95 -18.22
CA ASN A 116 2.79 -4.28 -19.61
C ASN A 116 1.33 -4.71 -19.81
N GLY A 117 0.39 -4.13 -19.03
CA GLY A 117 -1.03 -4.48 -19.08
C GLY A 117 -1.43 -5.69 -18.23
N ALA A 118 -0.48 -6.49 -17.76
CA ALA A 118 -0.73 -7.57 -16.83
C ALA A 118 -0.73 -7.08 -15.37
N SER A 119 -1.49 -7.77 -14.53
CA SER A 119 -1.68 -7.45 -13.11
C SER A 119 -1.51 -8.71 -12.24
N ALA A 120 -0.87 -8.53 -11.10
CA ALA A 120 -0.72 -9.57 -10.10
C ALA A 120 -1.16 -9.06 -8.73
N LEU A 121 -1.92 -9.88 -8.01
CA LEU A 121 -2.19 -9.67 -6.60
C LEU A 121 -1.09 -10.37 -5.80
N VAL A 122 -0.34 -9.59 -5.03
CA VAL A 122 0.80 -10.06 -4.23
C VAL A 122 0.59 -9.73 -2.75
N PRO A 123 1.19 -10.46 -1.79
CA PRO A 123 1.15 -10.08 -0.38
C PRO A 123 1.77 -8.69 -0.19
N SER A 124 1.13 -7.82 0.60
CA SER A 124 1.56 -6.42 0.75
C SER A 124 2.97 -6.27 1.32
N ILE A 125 3.44 -7.27 2.09
CA ILE A 125 4.79 -7.34 2.65
C ILE A 125 5.90 -7.27 1.60
N LEU A 126 5.62 -7.59 0.33
CA LEU A 126 6.59 -7.48 -0.74
C LEU A 126 6.83 -6.03 -1.19
N ILE A 127 5.86 -5.13 -1.00
CA ILE A 127 5.94 -3.75 -1.50
C ILE A 127 7.09 -2.97 -0.85
N PRO A 128 7.29 -3.02 0.48
CA PRO A 128 8.48 -2.44 1.11
C PRO A 128 9.80 -2.99 0.53
N PHE A 129 9.90 -4.31 0.32
CA PHE A 129 11.11 -4.93 -0.22
C PHE A 129 11.43 -4.46 -1.64
N PHE A 130 10.41 -4.30 -2.49
CA PHE A 130 10.60 -3.76 -3.84
C PHE A 130 10.93 -2.27 -3.81
N THR A 131 10.29 -1.50 -2.94
CA THR A 131 10.57 -0.07 -2.79
C THR A 131 12.04 0.21 -2.45
N GLU A 132 12.68 -0.66 -1.65
CA GLU A 132 14.10 -0.54 -1.31
C GLU A 132 15.04 -0.69 -2.52
N LEU A 133 14.61 -1.38 -3.58
CA LEU A 133 15.40 -1.59 -4.79
C LEU A 133 15.43 -0.35 -5.71
N GLY A 134 14.53 0.62 -5.50
CA GLY A 134 14.51 1.91 -6.19
C GLY A 134 14.59 1.79 -7.72
N ARG A 135 15.72 2.20 -8.30
CA ARG A 135 15.92 2.24 -9.76
C ARG A 135 15.74 0.89 -10.44
N GLU A 136 15.96 -0.23 -9.76
CA GLU A 136 15.74 -1.54 -10.37
C GLU A 136 14.26 -1.82 -10.64
N VAL A 137 13.35 -1.38 -9.76
CA VAL A 137 11.89 -1.43 -9.99
C VAL A 137 11.51 -0.54 -11.18
N ASP A 138 12.04 0.68 -11.23
CA ASP A 138 11.79 1.62 -12.33
C ASP A 138 12.23 1.05 -13.69
N ARG A 139 13.43 0.44 -13.75
CA ARG A 139 13.95 -0.21 -14.96
C ARG A 139 13.16 -1.46 -15.32
N ALA A 140 12.72 -2.20 -14.31
CA ALA A 140 11.83 -3.33 -14.46
C ALA A 140 10.40 -2.91 -14.84
N GLY A 141 10.11 -1.61 -14.99
CA GLY A 141 8.80 -1.09 -15.41
C GLY A 141 7.63 -1.59 -14.57
N LEU A 142 7.89 -2.02 -13.35
CA LEU A 142 6.88 -2.54 -12.43
C LEU A 142 6.21 -1.36 -11.74
N ILE A 143 4.88 -1.33 -11.81
CA ILE A 143 4.07 -0.33 -11.13
C ILE A 143 3.69 -0.90 -9.77
N LEU A 144 4.09 -0.20 -8.71
CA LEU A 144 3.75 -0.54 -7.33
C LEU A 144 2.61 0.38 -6.85
N PRO A 145 1.60 -0.16 -6.14
CA PRO A 145 0.54 0.65 -5.57
C PRO A 145 1.02 1.33 -4.27
N PRO A 146 0.49 2.52 -3.94
CA PRO A 146 0.72 3.14 -2.64
C PRO A 146 -0.06 2.48 -1.51
N GLU A 147 -1.13 1.72 -1.80
CA GLU A 147 -1.98 1.05 -0.82
C GLU A 147 -1.38 -0.28 -0.33
N THR A 148 -1.63 -0.60 0.94
CA THR A 148 -1.17 -1.84 1.59
C THR A 148 -2.26 -2.90 1.73
N ALA A 149 -3.48 -2.55 1.31
CA ALA A 149 -4.62 -3.44 1.24
C ALA A 149 -5.41 -3.19 -0.05
N VAL A 150 -6.15 -4.19 -0.48
CA VAL A 150 -7.09 -4.10 -1.60
C VAL A 150 -8.47 -4.56 -1.14
N THR A 151 -9.49 -4.15 -1.89
CA THR A 151 -10.83 -4.70 -1.76
C THR A 151 -11.13 -5.68 -2.89
N ILE A 152 -11.82 -6.77 -2.59
CA ILE A 152 -12.33 -7.73 -3.57
C ILE A 152 -13.85 -7.75 -3.46
N ASP A 153 -14.53 -7.53 -4.58
CA ASP A 153 -15.98 -7.59 -4.66
C ASP A 153 -16.47 -9.02 -4.43
N THR A 154 -17.37 -9.21 -3.46
CA THR A 154 -17.86 -10.54 -3.06
C THR A 154 -18.66 -11.24 -4.17
N VAL A 155 -19.28 -10.47 -5.06
CA VAL A 155 -20.15 -10.97 -6.12
C VAL A 155 -19.35 -11.33 -7.38
N SER A 156 -18.50 -10.42 -7.85
CA SER A 156 -17.76 -10.56 -9.10
C SER A 156 -16.37 -11.14 -8.93
N GLY A 157 -15.78 -11.12 -7.73
CA GLY A 157 -14.37 -11.51 -7.51
C GLY A 157 -13.35 -10.56 -8.13
N MET A 158 -13.78 -9.36 -8.54
CA MET A 158 -12.91 -8.33 -9.11
C MET A 158 -12.24 -7.53 -7.98
N VAL A 159 -11.01 -7.07 -8.22
CA VAL A 159 -10.37 -6.12 -7.30
C VAL A 159 -10.96 -4.74 -7.51
N LEU A 160 -11.35 -4.09 -6.43
CA LEU A 160 -11.84 -2.72 -6.39
C LEU A 160 -10.83 -1.83 -5.65
N PRO A 161 -10.73 -0.54 -6.00
CA PRO A 161 -10.10 0.45 -5.14
C PRO A 161 -10.79 0.49 -3.78
N VAL A 162 -9.98 0.62 -2.72
CA VAL A 162 -10.46 0.77 -1.34
C VAL A 162 -11.31 2.04 -1.23
N ASP A 163 -12.49 1.94 -0.60
CA ASP A 163 -13.28 3.13 -0.20
C ASP A 163 -12.71 3.72 1.09
N PRO A 164 -12.05 4.89 1.04
CA PRO A 164 -11.44 5.47 2.21
C PRO A 164 -12.49 5.81 3.26
N VAL A 165 -12.26 5.36 4.49
CA VAL A 165 -13.04 5.76 5.67
C VAL A 165 -12.63 7.15 6.13
N ILE A 166 -11.33 7.41 6.18
CA ILE A 166 -10.77 8.69 6.61
C ILE A 166 -10.96 9.67 5.44
N ARG A 167 -11.95 10.55 5.58
CA ARG A 167 -12.25 11.57 4.58
C ARG A 167 -11.26 12.72 4.72
N VAL A 168 -10.47 12.93 3.67
CA VAL A 168 -9.62 14.13 3.55
C VAL A 168 -10.49 15.29 3.06
N PRO A 169 -10.55 16.42 3.77
CA PRO A 169 -11.32 17.57 3.30
C PRO A 169 -10.85 18.06 1.92
N ASP A 170 -11.79 18.59 1.12
CA ASP A 170 -11.50 19.06 -0.23
C ASP A 170 -10.38 20.11 -0.23
N GLY A 171 -9.46 19.99 -1.21
CA GLY A 171 -8.31 20.88 -1.35
C GLY A 171 -7.18 20.65 -0.33
N MET A 172 -7.34 19.79 0.68
CA MET A 172 -6.25 19.51 1.63
C MET A 172 -5.07 18.80 0.97
N LEU A 173 -5.32 17.91 0.00
CA LEU A 173 -4.24 17.28 -0.76
C LEU A 173 -3.49 18.30 -1.63
N ASP A 174 -4.18 19.30 -2.20
CA ASP A 174 -3.55 20.35 -3.00
C ASP A 174 -2.62 21.22 -2.14
N ARG A 175 -2.97 21.45 -0.86
CA ARG A 175 -2.12 22.17 0.10
C ARG A 175 -0.79 21.47 0.39
N LEU A 176 -0.65 20.16 0.11
CA LEU A 176 0.63 19.46 0.32
C LEU A 176 1.75 20.04 -0.56
N SER A 177 1.41 20.61 -1.72
CA SER A 177 2.41 21.24 -2.60
C SER A 177 3.02 22.52 -2.00
N THR A 178 2.39 23.11 -0.97
CA THR A 178 2.97 24.26 -0.26
C THR A 178 3.91 23.83 0.87
N ILE A 179 3.89 22.54 1.26
CA ILE A 179 4.72 21.98 2.33
C ILE A 179 6.05 21.48 1.79
N SER A 180 6.06 20.94 0.58
CA SER A 180 7.28 20.47 -0.10
C SER A 180 7.22 20.84 -1.57
N SER A 181 8.27 21.51 -2.07
CA SER A 181 8.40 21.87 -3.49
C SER A 181 8.87 20.70 -4.35
N SER A 182 8.91 19.48 -3.80
CA SER A 182 9.31 18.28 -4.51
C SER A 182 8.38 18.06 -5.71
N ASP A 183 8.91 18.40 -6.88
CA ASP A 183 8.18 18.52 -8.14
C ASP A 183 7.72 17.11 -8.58
N GLY A 184 6.50 16.72 -8.19
CA GLY A 184 5.87 15.42 -8.49
C GLY A 184 5.74 15.08 -9.98
N ARG A 185 6.19 15.97 -10.87
CA ARG A 185 6.20 15.81 -12.33
C ARG A 185 6.96 14.57 -12.83
N ARG A 186 7.91 14.03 -12.07
CA ARG A 186 8.56 12.74 -12.39
C ARG A 186 7.87 11.51 -11.78
N ALA A 187 6.95 11.67 -10.83
CA ALA A 187 6.31 10.57 -10.09
C ALA A 187 5.11 9.93 -10.84
N HIS A 188 4.80 10.41 -12.05
CA HIS A 188 3.59 10.05 -12.80
C HIS A 188 3.50 8.59 -13.30
N ARG A 189 4.44 7.70 -12.95
CA ARG A 189 4.41 6.29 -13.37
C ARG A 189 3.88 5.32 -12.29
N GLN A 190 3.60 5.79 -11.08
CA GLN A 190 2.81 5.01 -10.12
C GLN A 190 1.33 5.32 -10.38
N GLN A 191 0.72 4.56 -11.29
CA GLN A 191 -0.73 4.48 -11.35
C GLN A 191 -1.16 3.66 -10.14
N ALA A 192 -1.75 4.30 -9.14
CA ALA A 192 -2.75 3.61 -8.33
C ALA A 192 -3.74 2.94 -9.30
N VAL A 193 -4.37 1.84 -8.89
CA VAL A 193 -5.60 1.37 -9.57
C VAL A 193 -6.58 2.53 -9.43
N SER A 194 -6.54 3.43 -10.41
CA SER A 194 -6.85 4.81 -10.14
C SER A 194 -8.34 4.90 -9.93
N ASN A 195 -8.75 5.29 -8.73
CA ASN A 195 -9.95 6.07 -8.57
C ASN A 195 -9.84 7.17 -9.65
N GLY A 196 -10.67 7.09 -10.69
CA GLY A 196 -10.60 8.03 -11.81
C GLY A 196 -10.53 9.45 -11.26
N LYS A 197 -9.68 10.30 -11.85
CA LYS A 197 -9.47 11.71 -11.42
C LYS A 197 -10.76 12.50 -11.23
N ASP A 198 -11.85 12.02 -11.82
CA ASP A 198 -13.11 12.71 -11.96
C ASP A 198 -14.16 12.20 -10.94
N GLY A 199 -13.76 11.29 -10.03
CA GLY A 199 -14.71 10.56 -9.17
C GLY A 199 -15.66 9.63 -9.96
N SER A 200 -15.51 9.57 -11.29
CA SER A 200 -16.35 8.79 -12.19
C SER A 200 -15.88 7.34 -12.27
N GLY A 201 -16.13 6.60 -11.19
CA GLY A 201 -16.13 5.14 -11.22
C GLY A 201 -14.86 4.48 -10.71
N ARG A 202 -15.03 3.70 -9.65
CA ARG A 202 -14.14 2.59 -9.29
C ARG A 202 -14.17 1.62 -10.46
N THR A 203 -13.10 1.57 -11.26
CA THR A 203 -13.03 0.60 -12.35
C THR A 203 -12.61 -0.74 -11.75
N PRO A 204 -13.47 -1.78 -11.77
CA PRO A 204 -13.08 -3.09 -11.29
C PRO A 204 -11.92 -3.62 -12.12
N LEU A 205 -10.93 -4.21 -11.45
CA LEU A 205 -9.74 -4.78 -12.07
C LEU A 205 -9.80 -6.31 -11.98
N ALA A 206 -9.68 -6.97 -13.12
CA ALA A 206 -9.40 -8.40 -13.17
C ALA A 206 -7.90 -8.61 -12.89
N VAL A 207 -7.58 -9.59 -12.05
CA VAL A 207 -6.20 -9.95 -11.73
C VAL A 207 -5.80 -11.17 -12.56
N ASP A 208 -4.66 -11.08 -13.26
CA ASP A 208 -4.16 -12.17 -14.09
C ASP A 208 -3.45 -13.24 -13.24
N PHE A 209 -2.73 -12.82 -12.20
CA PHE A 209 -1.96 -13.71 -11.33
C PHE A 209 -2.25 -13.50 -9.85
N LEU A 210 -2.50 -14.58 -9.12
CA LEU A 210 -2.50 -14.58 -7.66
C LEU A 210 -1.18 -15.17 -7.17
N CYS A 211 -0.31 -14.32 -6.64
CA CYS A 211 1.01 -14.72 -6.16
C CYS A 211 0.99 -14.87 -4.65
N SER A 212 1.66 -15.91 -4.14
CA SER A 212 1.94 -16.08 -2.71
C SER A 212 3.45 -16.28 -2.50
N ILE A 213 3.94 -16.13 -1.27
CA ILE A 213 5.33 -16.46 -0.93
C ILE A 213 5.34 -17.83 -0.25
N GLY A 214 6.29 -18.69 -0.62
CA GLY A 214 6.46 -20.00 0.00
C GLY A 214 7.78 -20.67 -0.34
N ASP A 215 7.87 -21.94 0.04
CA ASP A 215 9.04 -22.79 -0.17
C ASP A 215 9.03 -23.43 -1.57
N ALA A 216 9.03 -22.59 -2.62
CA ALA A 216 9.18 -23.04 -4.00
C ALA A 216 10.65 -23.44 -4.29
N GLU A 217 10.86 -24.50 -5.06
CA GLU A 217 12.19 -24.93 -5.50
C GLU A 217 12.71 -24.03 -6.64
N GLU A 218 11.82 -23.66 -7.55
CA GLU A 218 12.08 -22.66 -8.59
C GLU A 218 11.70 -21.25 -8.11
N PRO A 219 12.28 -20.17 -8.71
CA PRO A 219 11.89 -18.80 -8.37
C PRO A 219 10.38 -18.54 -8.43
N PHE A 220 9.67 -19.33 -9.25
CA PHE A 220 8.23 -19.25 -9.40
C PHE A 220 7.62 -20.58 -9.83
N GLU A 221 6.63 -21.06 -9.08
CA GLU A 221 5.95 -22.34 -9.36
C GLU A 221 4.44 -22.16 -9.53
N PRO A 222 3.79 -22.95 -10.41
CA PRO A 222 2.33 -23.07 -10.41
C PRO A 222 1.83 -23.51 -9.03
N ALA A 223 0.80 -22.84 -8.53
CA ALA A 223 0.07 -23.24 -7.34
C ALA A 223 -1.33 -23.71 -7.71
N SER A 224 -1.88 -24.66 -6.96
CA SER A 224 -3.26 -25.06 -7.15
C SER A 224 -4.22 -23.91 -6.77
N PRO A 225 -5.42 -23.84 -7.38
CA PRO A 225 -6.47 -22.92 -6.93
C PRO A 225 -6.77 -23.05 -5.43
N ALA A 226 -6.78 -24.27 -4.88
CA ALA A 226 -7.00 -24.49 -3.45
C ALA A 226 -5.90 -23.82 -2.59
N THR A 227 -4.64 -23.92 -3.02
CA THR A 227 -3.52 -23.23 -2.37
C THR A 227 -3.68 -21.70 -2.46
N GLY A 228 -4.04 -21.18 -3.63
CA GLY A 228 -4.30 -19.75 -3.83
C GLY A 228 -5.41 -19.23 -2.91
N LEU A 229 -6.55 -19.93 -2.85
CA LEU A 229 -7.67 -19.59 -1.99
C LEU A 229 -7.29 -19.62 -0.51
N TYR A 230 -6.55 -20.64 -0.06
CA TYR A 230 -6.07 -20.73 1.31
C TYR A 230 -5.18 -19.53 1.66
N ARG A 231 -4.22 -19.18 0.80
CA ARG A 231 -3.30 -18.05 1.01
C ARG A 231 -4.05 -16.72 1.01
N LEU A 232 -4.93 -16.47 0.04
CA LEU A 232 -5.73 -15.25 0.00
C LEU A 232 -6.63 -15.11 1.23
N SER A 233 -7.25 -16.20 1.68
CA SER A 233 -8.07 -16.22 2.90
C SER A 233 -7.23 -15.90 4.14
N SER A 234 -5.99 -16.39 4.22
CA SER A 234 -5.07 -16.07 5.33
C SER A 234 -4.63 -14.60 5.38
N HIS A 235 -4.77 -13.88 4.27
CA HIS A 235 -4.55 -12.43 4.18
C HIS A 235 -5.84 -11.62 4.20
N THR A 236 -7.00 -12.23 4.47
CA THR A 236 -8.28 -11.51 4.53
C THR A 236 -8.50 -10.94 5.93
N LEU A 237 -8.64 -9.61 6.01
CA LEU A 237 -8.69 -8.84 7.25
C LEU A 237 -10.05 -8.90 7.95
N ASN A 238 -11.13 -9.01 7.18
CA ASN A 238 -12.51 -8.94 7.66
C ASN A 238 -13.26 -10.26 7.51
N PHE A 239 -12.52 -11.37 7.53
CA PHE A 239 -13.11 -12.71 7.43
C PHE A 239 -14.19 -12.97 8.50
N PRO A 240 -14.04 -12.55 9.78
CA PRO A 240 -15.09 -12.74 10.78
C PRO A 240 -16.41 -12.02 10.47
N ALA A 241 -16.37 -10.85 9.81
CA ALA A 241 -17.56 -10.08 9.46
C ALA A 241 -18.33 -10.69 8.28
N LEU A 242 -17.61 -11.17 7.26
CA LEU A 242 -18.19 -11.71 6.03
C LEU A 242 -18.48 -13.22 6.06
N GLY A 243 -17.75 -13.98 6.88
CA GLY A 243 -17.86 -15.43 6.96
C GLY A 243 -17.73 -16.13 5.61
N GLY A 244 -18.73 -16.94 5.26
CA GLY A 244 -18.72 -17.74 4.03
C GLY A 244 -18.77 -16.93 2.73
N ASP A 245 -19.25 -15.68 2.76
CA ASP A 245 -19.27 -14.81 1.59
C ASP A 245 -17.87 -14.37 1.17
N ALA A 246 -16.97 -14.15 2.14
CA ALA A 246 -15.57 -13.87 1.83
C ALA A 246 -14.92 -15.03 1.06
N LEU A 247 -15.14 -16.27 1.51
CA LEU A 247 -14.56 -17.44 0.84
C LEU A 247 -15.11 -17.61 -0.59
N ARG A 248 -16.40 -17.38 -0.80
CA ARG A 248 -17.03 -17.44 -2.14
C ARG A 248 -16.50 -16.34 -3.06
N GLY A 249 -16.39 -15.11 -2.59
CA GLY A 249 -15.85 -14.00 -3.38
C GLY A 249 -14.37 -14.21 -3.73
N ALA A 250 -13.56 -14.64 -2.76
CA ALA A 250 -12.16 -14.99 -2.98
C ALA A 250 -11.99 -16.15 -3.98
N ALA A 251 -12.86 -17.17 -3.91
CA ALA A 251 -12.85 -18.29 -4.86
C ALA A 251 -13.09 -17.83 -6.31
N ARG A 252 -14.00 -16.86 -6.52
CA ARG A 252 -14.25 -16.29 -7.86
C ARG A 252 -13.03 -15.57 -8.43
N LEU A 253 -12.25 -14.88 -7.60
CA LEU A 253 -10.99 -14.27 -8.02
C LEU A 253 -10.00 -15.36 -8.42
N VAL A 254 -9.83 -16.37 -7.57
CA VAL A 254 -8.92 -17.50 -7.77
C VAL A 254 -9.25 -18.33 -9.01
N GLU A 255 -10.53 -18.48 -9.35
CA GLU A 255 -10.97 -19.18 -10.57
C GLU A 255 -10.55 -18.46 -11.87
N ARG A 256 -10.29 -17.15 -11.79
CA ARG A 256 -9.93 -16.31 -12.95
C ARG A 256 -8.43 -16.02 -13.03
N ALA A 257 -7.75 -16.02 -11.90
CA ALA A 257 -6.33 -15.72 -11.81
C ALA A 257 -5.50 -17.01 -11.88
N GLU A 258 -4.33 -16.96 -12.50
CA GLU A 258 -3.36 -18.03 -12.40
C GLU A 258 -2.65 -17.97 -11.02
N CYS A 259 -2.82 -19.02 -10.22
CA CYS A 259 -2.23 -19.11 -8.89
C CYS A 259 -0.77 -19.55 -8.95
N ARG A 260 0.06 -18.85 -8.18
CA ARG A 260 1.51 -19.03 -8.24
C ARG A 260 2.18 -18.84 -6.89
N THR A 261 3.32 -19.50 -6.69
CA THR A 261 4.16 -19.37 -5.49
C THR A 261 5.53 -18.80 -5.88
N LEU A 262 5.88 -17.67 -5.29
CA LEU A 262 7.20 -17.06 -5.30
C LEU A 262 8.08 -17.76 -4.28
N GLN A 263 9.29 -18.14 -4.69
CA GLN A 263 10.33 -18.57 -3.76
C GLN A 263 10.66 -17.44 -2.80
N ALA A 264 10.72 -17.75 -1.51
CA ALA A 264 11.26 -16.84 -0.50
C ALA A 264 12.76 -16.63 -0.74
N ALA A 265 13.12 -15.56 -1.45
CA ALA A 265 14.48 -15.23 -1.86
C ALA A 265 14.83 -13.77 -1.52
N GLY A 266 16.00 -13.30 -1.96
CA GLY A 266 16.36 -11.89 -1.83
C GLY A 266 15.40 -10.98 -2.62
N PRO A 267 15.18 -9.71 -2.20
CA PRO A 267 14.23 -8.80 -2.86
C PRO A 267 14.41 -8.67 -4.38
N LEU A 268 15.67 -8.63 -4.85
CA LEU A 268 15.97 -8.51 -6.28
C LEU A 268 15.56 -9.75 -7.08
N ASP A 269 15.74 -10.94 -6.51
CA ASP A 269 15.38 -12.19 -7.17
C ASP A 269 13.86 -12.38 -7.20
N MET A 270 13.17 -12.02 -6.11
CA MET A 270 11.71 -11.97 -6.07
C MET A 270 11.15 -10.96 -7.09
N LEU A 271 11.77 -9.78 -7.24
CA LEU A 271 11.39 -8.78 -8.24
C LEU A 271 11.53 -9.36 -9.66
N ARG A 272 12.68 -9.99 -9.96
CA ARG A 272 12.93 -10.60 -11.27
C ARG A 272 11.95 -11.73 -11.58
N ALA A 273 11.64 -12.58 -10.60
CA ALA A 273 10.67 -13.65 -10.74
C ALA A 273 9.27 -13.08 -11.06
N LEU A 274 8.83 -12.07 -10.31
CA LEU A 274 7.54 -11.42 -10.53
C LEU A 274 7.45 -10.74 -11.91
N VAL A 275 8.51 -10.06 -12.35
CA VAL A 275 8.58 -9.45 -13.69
C VAL A 275 8.49 -10.50 -14.79
N ALA A 276 9.20 -11.61 -14.64
CA ALA A 276 9.18 -12.70 -15.61
C ALA A 276 7.79 -13.34 -15.75
N VAL A 277 6.96 -13.27 -14.72
CA VAL A 277 5.59 -13.78 -14.71
C VAL A 277 4.65 -12.82 -15.42
N LEU A 278 4.73 -11.54 -15.07
CA LEU A 278 3.91 -10.50 -15.71
C LEU A 278 4.20 -10.38 -17.21
N ASP A 279 5.44 -10.64 -17.65
CA ASP A 279 5.82 -10.63 -19.07
C ASP A 279 5.32 -11.87 -19.85
N ARG A 280 4.77 -12.90 -19.18
CA ARG A 280 4.21 -14.11 -19.84
C ARG A 280 2.71 -13.99 -20.15
N SER A 281 2.03 -12.93 -19.71
CA SER A 281 0.59 -12.80 -19.93
C SER A 281 0.27 -12.70 -21.42
N PRO A 282 -0.61 -13.56 -21.98
CA PRO A 282 -1.10 -13.38 -23.34
C PRO A 282 -1.90 -12.07 -23.40
N ALA A 283 -1.48 -11.17 -24.27
CA ALA A 283 -2.16 -9.89 -24.52
C ALA A 283 -3.61 -10.06 -25.01
#